data_AF-A0A7J8X5I6-F1
#
_entry.id   AF-A0A7J8X5I6-F1
#
_cell.length_a   1.000
_cell.length_b   1.000
_cell.length_c   1.000
_cell.angle_alpha   90.00
_cell.angle_beta   90.00
_cell.angle_gamma   90.00
#
_symmetry.space_group_name_H-M   'P 1'
#
loop_
_entity.id
_entity.type
_entity.pdbx_description
1 polymer ?
#
loop_
_entity_poly.entity_id
_entity_poly.type
_entity_poly.pdbx_seq_one_letter_code
_entity_poly.pdbx_strand_id
1 'polypeptide(L)'
;AGHGRFGKHLKHPGGRGNAGGVHHHRILFDKYHPGYFGKVGMRYFHKLWSLVPQDVKAKPNKDSAPMIDVTRFGYFKVLRKGVLPENQPVVVKAKLVS
;
A
#
# COMPACT_ATOMS: atom_id res chain seq x y z
N ALA A 1 -6.58 37.66 -24.85
CA ALA A 1 -6.39 36.27 -24.39
C ALA A 1 -4.97 35.70 -24.61
N GLY A 2 -4.01 36.37 -25.27
CA GLY A 2 -2.58 35.99 -25.19
C GLY A 2 -2.11 34.68 -25.84
N HIS A 3 -2.98 33.78 -26.29
CA HIS A 3 -2.62 32.45 -26.82
C HIS A 3 -2.09 32.41 -28.27
N GLY A 4 -1.57 33.53 -28.79
CA GLY A 4 -1.03 33.64 -30.14
C GLY A 4 -2.06 33.54 -31.28
N ARG A 5 -1.62 33.84 -32.52
CA ARG A 5 -2.47 33.82 -33.73
C ARG A 5 -2.49 32.47 -34.45
N PHE A 6 -1.34 31.80 -34.56
CA PHE A 6 -1.18 30.55 -35.33
C PHE A 6 -1.51 29.30 -34.51
N GLY A 7 -0.93 29.14 -33.32
CA GLY A 7 -1.13 27.95 -32.48
C GLY A 7 -2.55 27.83 -31.90
N LYS A 8 -3.17 28.98 -31.60
CA LYS A 8 -4.51 29.13 -31.01
C LYS A 8 -4.67 28.41 -29.65
N HIS A 9 -5.69 28.79 -28.89
CA HIS A 9 -6.03 28.08 -27.66
C HIS A 9 -6.92 26.88 -28.00
N LEU A 10 -6.31 25.69 -28.08
CA LEU A 10 -7.01 24.43 -28.31
C LEU A 10 -7.29 23.73 -26.97
N LYS A 11 -8.35 22.93 -26.91
CA LYS A 11 -8.82 22.31 -25.66
C LYS A 11 -7.76 21.38 -25.03
N HIS A 12 -7.20 20.43 -25.79
CA HIS A 12 -6.21 19.45 -25.31
C HIS A 12 -5.24 19.00 -26.42
N PRO A 13 -4.28 19.84 -26.84
CA PRO A 13 -3.40 19.53 -27.98
C PRO A 13 -2.46 18.34 -27.72
N GLY A 14 -2.05 18.09 -26.47
CA GLY A 14 -1.16 16.98 -26.08
C GLY A 14 -1.87 15.78 -25.43
N GLY A 15 -3.21 15.80 -25.37
CA GLY A 15 -4.01 14.86 -24.59
C GLY A 15 -4.41 15.41 -23.21
N ARG A 16 -5.16 14.60 -22.44
CA ARG A 16 -5.65 14.94 -21.10
C ARG A 16 -4.85 14.21 -20.03
N GLY A 17 -4.54 14.89 -18.92
CA GLY A 17 -3.80 14.30 -17.80
C GLY A 17 -2.41 13.79 -18.20
N ASN A 18 -2.06 12.58 -17.76
CA ASN A 18 -0.75 11.96 -18.01
C ASN A 18 -0.66 11.20 -19.36
N ALA A 19 -1.46 11.60 -20.35
CA ALA A 19 -1.46 10.99 -21.67
C ALA A 19 -0.08 11.11 -22.35
N GLY A 20 0.29 10.08 -23.11
CA GLY A 20 1.53 10.08 -23.89
C GLY A 20 2.82 9.92 -23.08
N GLY A 21 2.74 9.60 -21.78
CA GLY A 21 3.91 9.56 -20.90
C GLY A 21 5.03 8.58 -21.27
N VAL A 22 4.75 7.59 -22.13
CA VAL A 22 5.75 6.69 -22.74
C VAL A 22 5.98 6.93 -24.24
N HIS A 23 5.25 7.88 -24.82
CA HIS A 23 5.28 8.22 -26.25
C HIS A 23 5.77 9.66 -26.45
N HIS A 24 4.90 10.57 -26.90
CA HIS A 24 5.26 11.96 -27.21
C HIS A 24 5.60 12.81 -25.98
N HIS A 25 5.26 12.38 -24.77
CA HIS A 25 5.66 13.02 -23.50
C HIS A 25 6.74 12.25 -22.74
N ARG A 26 7.37 11.22 -23.35
CA ARG A 26 8.40 10.39 -22.70
C ARG A 26 9.53 11.20 -22.06
N ILE A 27 10.05 12.19 -22.76
CA ILE A 27 11.17 13.03 -22.30
C ILE A 27 10.84 13.74 -20.98
N LEU A 28 9.58 14.18 -20.80
CA LEU A 28 9.13 14.83 -19.56
C LEU A 28 9.16 13.85 -18.38
N PHE A 29 8.73 12.60 -18.60
CA PHE A 29 8.72 11.57 -17.56
C PHE A 29 10.12 11.07 -17.24
N ASP A 30 10.96 10.82 -18.25
CA ASP A 30 12.32 10.34 -18.03
C ASP A 30 13.17 11.36 -17.26
N LYS A 31 12.99 12.66 -17.58
CA LYS A 31 13.79 13.73 -16.97
C LYS A 31 13.37 14.08 -15.55
N TYR A 32 12.07 14.17 -15.29
CA TYR A 32 11.56 14.71 -14.03
C TYR A 32 10.88 13.66 -13.13
N HIS A 33 10.52 12.51 -13.68
CA HIS A 33 9.81 11.45 -12.97
C HIS A 33 10.46 10.06 -13.22
N PRO A 34 11.77 9.90 -12.95
CA PRO A 34 12.43 8.62 -13.14
C PRO A 34 11.80 7.54 -12.26
N GLY A 35 11.55 6.36 -12.82
CA GLY A 35 10.90 5.26 -12.11
C GLY A 35 9.37 5.38 -11.97
N TYR A 36 8.74 6.37 -12.59
CA TYR A 36 7.28 6.51 -12.59
C TYR A 36 6.58 5.32 -13.26
N PHE A 37 7.16 4.81 -14.34
CA PHE A 37 6.67 3.61 -15.02
C PHE A 37 7.44 2.38 -14.56
N GLY A 38 6.70 1.31 -14.26
CA GLY A 38 7.26 0.03 -13.82
C GLY A 38 6.58 -0.48 -12.56
N LYS A 39 6.76 -1.77 -12.26
CA LYS A 39 6.38 -2.38 -10.99
C LYS A 39 7.65 -2.79 -10.28
N VAL A 40 7.78 -2.42 -9.00
CA VAL A 40 8.92 -2.78 -8.16
C VAL A 40 8.39 -3.34 -6.84
N GLY A 41 9.11 -4.32 -6.28
CA GLY A 41 8.86 -4.87 -4.96
C GLY A 41 7.67 -5.83 -4.87
N MET A 42 7.47 -6.37 -3.67
CA MET A 42 6.37 -7.27 -3.33
C MET A 42 5.18 -6.50 -2.73
N ARG A 43 3.96 -6.89 -3.06
CA ARG A 43 2.74 -6.29 -2.45
C ARG A 43 2.67 -6.67 -0.97
N TYR A 44 2.45 -5.69 -0.10
CA TYR A 44 2.29 -5.90 1.34
C TYR A 44 0.81 -5.95 1.70
N PHE A 45 0.34 -7.13 2.13
CA PHE A 45 -0.98 -7.31 2.72
C PHE A 45 -0.87 -7.28 4.26
N HIS A 46 -1.90 -6.80 4.97
CA HIS A 46 -1.85 -6.56 6.42
C HIS A 46 -1.40 -7.81 7.22
N LYS A 47 -0.20 -7.74 7.81
CA LYS A 47 0.52 -8.92 8.31
C LYS A 47 -0.04 -9.56 9.58
N LEU A 48 -0.38 -8.79 10.62
CA LEU A 48 -0.61 -9.39 11.94
C LEU A 48 -1.84 -10.30 11.97
N TRP A 49 -2.98 -9.81 11.47
CA TRP A 49 -4.18 -10.64 11.38
C TRP A 49 -4.02 -11.73 10.32
N SER A 50 -3.26 -11.52 9.24
CA SER A 50 -3.05 -12.56 8.22
C SER A 50 -2.32 -13.81 8.73
N LEU A 51 -1.55 -13.72 9.83
CA LEU A 51 -0.84 -14.86 10.42
C LEU A 51 -1.77 -15.87 11.11
N VAL A 52 -2.99 -15.46 11.47
CA VAL A 52 -3.95 -16.35 12.12
C VAL A 52 -4.73 -17.14 11.06
N PRO A 53 -4.78 -18.49 11.13
CA PRO A 53 -5.61 -19.31 10.25
C PRO A 53 -7.09 -18.88 10.25
N GLN A 54 -7.79 -19.04 9.13
CA GLN A 54 -9.18 -18.58 9.00
C GLN A 54 -10.13 -19.25 10.01
N ASP A 55 -9.91 -20.52 10.33
CA ASP A 55 -10.73 -21.30 11.27
C ASP A 55 -10.69 -20.74 12.70
N VAL A 56 -9.57 -20.10 13.07
CA VAL A 56 -9.37 -19.49 14.39
C VAL A 56 -9.96 -18.07 14.42
N LYS A 57 -9.93 -17.35 13.28
CA LYS A 57 -10.57 -16.02 13.15
C LYS A 57 -12.09 -16.08 13.21
N ALA A 58 -12.67 -17.18 12.70
CA ALA A 58 -14.11 -17.38 12.60
C ALA A 58 -14.78 -17.80 13.93
N LYS A 59 -14.00 -18.10 14.97
CA LYS A 59 -14.51 -18.49 16.30
C LYS A 59 -14.44 -17.30 17.27
N PRO A 60 -15.51 -16.50 17.41
CA PRO A 60 -15.55 -15.41 18.38
C PRO A 60 -15.76 -15.99 19.78
N ASN A 61 -14.67 -16.27 20.51
CA ASN A 61 -14.74 -16.57 21.93
C ASN A 61 -14.46 -15.28 22.71
N LYS A 62 -15.42 -14.83 23.52
CA LYS A 62 -15.23 -13.69 24.44
C LYS A 62 -14.33 -14.05 25.63
N ASP A 63 -14.31 -15.33 25.99
CA ASP A 63 -13.59 -15.84 27.17
C ASP A 63 -12.18 -16.35 26.84
N SER A 64 -11.82 -16.48 25.56
CA SER A 64 -10.55 -17.06 25.11
C SER A 64 -10.00 -16.29 23.91
N ALA A 65 -8.77 -15.79 24.04
CA ALA A 65 -8.10 -14.99 23.02
C ALA A 65 -7.05 -15.82 22.26
N PRO A 66 -6.96 -15.71 20.92
CA PRO A 66 -5.89 -16.34 20.17
C PRO A 66 -4.53 -15.75 20.55
N MET A 67 -3.56 -16.62 20.85
CA MET A 67 -2.18 -16.24 21.09
C MET A 67 -1.36 -16.33 19.80
N ILE A 68 -0.83 -15.20 19.35
CA ILE A 68 0.05 -15.09 18.19
C ILE A 68 1.50 -15.01 18.68
N ASP A 69 2.23 -16.11 18.54
CA ASP A 69 3.69 -16.11 18.73
C ASP A 69 4.37 -15.67 17.44
N VAL A 70 4.76 -14.40 17.37
CA VAL A 70 5.37 -13.83 16.16
C VAL A 70 6.83 -14.31 15.98
N THR A 71 7.46 -14.81 17.05
CA THR A 71 8.84 -15.33 17.03
C THR A 71 8.93 -16.58 16.17
N ARG A 72 7.89 -17.42 16.19
CA ARG A 72 7.78 -18.62 15.34
C ARG A 72 7.76 -18.30 13.85
N PHE A 73 7.28 -17.10 13.49
CA PHE A 73 7.23 -16.62 12.10
C PHE A 73 8.46 -15.77 11.73
N GLY A 74 9.49 -15.73 12.59
CA GLY A 74 10.72 -14.97 12.35
C GLY A 74 10.62 -13.47 12.61
N TYR A 75 9.55 -13.00 13.26
CA TYR A 75 9.42 -11.60 13.65
C TYR A 75 9.88 -11.38 15.09
N PHE A 76 10.68 -10.34 15.30
CA PHE A 76 11.25 -10.02 16.61
C PHE A 76 10.62 -8.78 17.27
N LYS A 77 10.15 -7.82 16.49
CA LYS A 77 9.57 -6.57 16.97
C LYS A 77 8.15 -6.38 16.44
N VAL A 78 7.21 -6.11 17.33
CA VAL A 78 5.84 -5.71 17.01
C VAL A 78 5.76 -4.20 17.04
N LEU A 79 5.18 -3.59 16.00
CA LEU A 79 5.01 -2.15 15.86
C LEU A 79 3.51 -1.81 15.86
N ARG A 80 3.14 -0.68 16.46
CA ARG A 80 1.74 -0.19 16.56
C ARG A 80 1.16 0.36 15.25
N LYS A 81 1.42 -0.27 14.10
CA LYS A 81 0.89 0.16 12.79
C LYS A 81 -0.25 -0.75 12.32
N GLY A 82 -1.46 -0.20 12.23
CA GLY A 82 -2.66 -0.89 11.76
C GLY A 82 -3.77 -0.94 12.81
N VAL A 83 -4.97 -1.31 12.38
CA VAL A 83 -6.16 -1.46 13.24
C VAL A 83 -6.37 -2.94 13.52
N LEU A 84 -6.49 -3.29 14.80
CA LEU A 84 -6.93 -4.61 15.25
C LEU A 84 -8.47 -4.62 15.36
N PRO A 85 -9.12 -5.78 15.16
CA PRO A 85 -10.56 -5.89 15.36
C PRO A 85 -10.93 -5.54 16.82
N GLU A 86 -11.75 -4.50 17.01
CA GLU A 86 -12.10 -3.98 18.35
C GLU A 86 -12.83 -5.00 19.23
N ASN A 87 -13.60 -5.89 18.61
CA ASN A 87 -14.45 -6.84 19.31
C ASN A 87 -13.74 -8.17 19.67
N GLN A 88 -12.46 -8.33 19.33
CA GLN A 88 -11.74 -9.59 19.55
C GLN A 88 -10.41 -9.34 20.29
N PRO A 89 -10.27 -9.83 21.53
CA PRO A 89 -9.00 -9.75 22.23
C PRO A 89 -7.95 -10.62 21.56
N VAL A 90 -6.70 -10.14 21.45
CA VAL A 90 -5.58 -10.86 20.85
C VAL A 90 -4.38 -10.78 21.78
N VAL A 91 -3.76 -11.92 22.07
CA VAL A 91 -2.51 -11.98 22.85
C VAL A 91 -1.35 -12.13 21.88
N VAL A 92 -0.33 -11.28 21.98
CA VAL A 92 0.84 -11.33 21.10
C VAL A 92 2.10 -11.61 21.92
N LYS A 93 2.82 -12.67 21.59
CA LYS A 93 4.13 -13.00 22.17
C LYS A 93 5.23 -12.56 21.21
N ALA A 94 6.03 -11.59 21.64
CA ALA A 94 7.13 -11.00 20.87
C ALA A 94 8.34 -10.71 21.76
N LYS A 95 9.51 -10.48 21.14
CA LYS A 95 10.71 -10.05 21.88
C LYS A 95 10.70 -8.56 22.21
N LEU A 96 10.27 -7.72 21.27
CA LEU A 96 10.23 -6.27 21.39
C LEU A 96 8.85 -5.74 20.99
N VAL A 97 8.37 -4.70 21.67
CA VAL A 97 7.12 -3.99 21.38
C VAL A 97 7.40 -2.48 21.35
N SER A 98 6.68 -1.74 20.50
CA SER A 98 6.77 -0.28 20.38
C SER A 98 5.40 0.36 20.25
#